data_AF-A0A6G0XRS7-F1
#
_entry.id   AF-A0A6G0XRS7-F1
#
_cell.length_a   1.000
_cell.length_b   1.000
_cell.length_c   1.000
_cell.angle_alpha   90.00
_cell.angle_beta   90.00
_cell.angle_gamma   90.00
#
_symmetry.space_group_name_H-M   'P 1'
#
loop_
_entity.id
_entity.type
_entity.pdbx_description
1 polymer ?
#
loop_
_entity_poly.entity_id
_entity_poly.type
_entity_poly.pdbx_seq_one_letter_code
_entity_poly.pdbx_strand_id
1 'polypeptide(L)'
;MASVFVDAATVVCLRESATGRSWEVLLGQNEVKNWLRSTRDATVIMRYPGEWKFPGGSRDDTDTSLEATAIRELNEEFVGINAPPQSMVLHWVSTKETLAVKGKRFKMHNFVALANENAWLQDVHLVDRVNTRLAEKRAAFERSVADGSFWSLDAEAKEAISPEVHAVQWFPIHEAIAMMTPGRLAHVNAFQEREFAQYGVASRDPMFQSMKTLEHVAALSRQEIQQVHSKV
;
A
#
# COMPACT_ATOMS: atom_id res chain seq x y z
N MET A 1 16.65 -15.94 -20.94
CA MET A 1 16.36 -16.58 -19.62
C MET A 1 14.90 -16.34 -19.29
N ALA A 2 14.16 -17.38 -18.88
CA ALA A 2 12.76 -17.25 -18.48
C ALA A 2 12.66 -16.44 -17.18
N SER A 3 11.66 -15.56 -17.08
CA SER A 3 11.41 -14.81 -15.85
C SER A 3 10.81 -15.71 -14.77
N VAL A 4 11.28 -15.57 -13.53
CA VAL A 4 10.67 -16.23 -12.37
C VAL A 4 9.43 -15.44 -11.94
N PHE A 5 8.33 -16.15 -11.70
CA PHE A 5 7.13 -15.57 -11.11
C PHE A 5 7.23 -15.58 -9.59
N VAL A 6 6.92 -14.43 -8.98
CA VAL A 6 6.79 -14.26 -7.54
C VAL A 6 5.34 -13.93 -7.26
N ASP A 7 4.71 -14.69 -6.37
CA ASP A 7 3.36 -14.36 -5.91
C ASP A 7 3.41 -13.20 -4.91
N ALA A 8 2.48 -12.27 -5.08
CA ALA A 8 2.29 -11.12 -4.21
C ALA A 8 0.79 -10.92 -3.98
N ALA A 9 0.43 -10.41 -2.82
CA ALA A 9 -0.97 -10.15 -2.47
C ALA A 9 -1.15 -8.69 -2.04
N THR A 10 -2.32 -8.12 -2.36
CA THR A 10 -2.69 -6.75 -1.99
C THR A 10 -4.12 -6.72 -1.44
N VAL A 11 -4.40 -5.77 -0.54
CA VAL A 11 -5.75 -5.56 0.00
C VAL A 11 -6.30 -4.20 -0.45
N VAL A 12 -7.41 -4.23 -1.18
CA VAL A 12 -8.21 -3.05 -1.52
C VAL A 12 -9.31 -2.90 -0.48
N CYS A 13 -9.10 -2.03 0.50
CA CYS A 13 -10.10 -1.75 1.52
C CYS A 13 -11.14 -0.77 0.97
N LEU A 14 -12.41 -1.18 0.96
CA LEU A 14 -13.50 -0.40 0.38
C LEU A 14 -14.61 -0.13 1.40
N ARG A 15 -15.21 1.06 1.28
CA ARG A 15 -16.50 1.37 1.90
C ARG A 15 -17.39 2.08 0.89
N GLU A 16 -18.70 1.99 1.07
CA GLU A 16 -19.60 2.83 0.29
C GLU A 16 -19.45 4.28 0.72
N SER A 17 -19.46 5.20 -0.25
CA SER A 17 -19.57 6.63 0.03
C SER A 17 -20.85 6.92 0.80
N ALA A 18 -20.92 8.09 1.45
CA ALA A 18 -22.11 8.54 2.18
C ALA A 18 -23.39 8.55 1.33
N THR A 19 -23.26 8.66 0.00
CA THR A 19 -24.40 8.62 -0.93
C THR A 19 -24.83 7.21 -1.33
N GLY A 20 -24.02 6.18 -1.04
CA GLY A 20 -24.21 4.80 -1.48
C GLY A 20 -24.01 4.57 -2.97
N ARG A 21 -23.61 5.59 -3.76
CA ARG A 21 -23.55 5.51 -5.23
C ARG A 21 -22.17 5.18 -5.79
N SER A 22 -21.14 5.24 -4.95
CA SER A 22 -19.76 4.97 -5.35
C SER A 22 -18.96 4.42 -4.19
N TRP A 23 -17.82 3.81 -4.51
CA TRP A 23 -16.83 3.35 -3.54
C TRP A 23 -15.92 4.49 -3.07
N GLU A 24 -15.52 4.41 -1.80
CA GLU A 24 -14.30 5.01 -1.28
C GLU A 24 -13.27 3.92 -1.03
N VAL A 25 -12.00 4.23 -1.24
CA VAL A 25 -10.88 3.31 -1.06
C VAL A 25 -9.86 3.88 -0.08
N LEU A 26 -9.38 3.06 0.85
CA LEU A 26 -8.30 3.43 1.75
C LEU A 26 -6.97 3.16 1.07
N LEU A 27 -6.13 4.18 0.97
CA LEU A 27 -4.80 4.11 0.37
C LEU A 27 -3.76 4.58 1.37
N GLY A 28 -2.54 4.05 1.25
CA GLY A 28 -1.36 4.50 1.95
C GLY A 28 -0.42 5.22 0.98
N GLN A 29 0.07 6.39 1.37
CA GLN A 29 1.09 7.11 0.63
C GLN A 29 2.45 6.61 1.07
N ASN A 30 3.27 6.14 0.13
CA ASN A 30 4.64 5.73 0.44
C ASN A 30 5.50 6.92 0.88
N GLU A 31 6.54 6.64 1.66
CA GLU A 31 7.69 7.52 1.76
C GLU A 31 8.41 7.62 0.38
N VAL A 32 9.17 8.70 0.16
CA VAL A 32 9.97 8.85 -1.07
C VAL A 32 11.31 8.15 -0.96
N LYS A 33 11.95 8.22 0.21
CA LYS A 33 13.25 7.59 0.46
C LYS A 33 13.09 6.18 1.02
N ASN A 34 13.83 5.23 0.47
CA ASN A 34 13.95 3.89 1.00
C ASN A 34 15.04 3.87 2.08
N TRP A 35 14.65 4.06 3.33
CA TRP A 35 15.59 4.12 4.45
C TRP A 35 16.30 2.80 4.74
N LEU A 36 15.64 1.67 4.51
CA LEU A 36 16.21 0.33 4.69
C LEU A 36 17.39 0.06 3.76
N ARG A 37 17.29 0.54 2.51
CA ARG A 37 18.32 0.34 1.48
C ARG A 37 19.30 1.50 1.39
N SER A 38 19.00 2.63 2.02
CA SER A 38 19.92 3.77 2.10
C SER A 38 21.05 3.48 3.09
N THR A 39 22.18 4.15 2.88
CA THR A 39 23.29 4.22 3.84
C THR A 39 23.47 5.67 4.30
N ARG A 40 24.46 5.92 5.16
CA ARG A 40 24.84 7.30 5.53
C ARG A 40 25.22 8.13 4.31
N ASP A 41 25.87 7.50 3.32
CA ASP A 41 26.48 8.18 2.19
C ASP A 41 25.69 8.03 0.88
N ALA A 42 24.69 7.15 0.85
CA ALA A 42 23.90 6.87 -0.34
C ALA A 42 22.40 6.88 -0.03
N THR A 43 21.67 7.72 -0.75
CA THR A 43 20.19 7.72 -0.71
C THR A 43 19.66 6.80 -1.80
N VAL A 44 18.80 5.86 -1.40
CA VAL A 44 18.04 5.00 -2.31
C VAL A 44 16.59 5.45 -2.30
N ILE A 45 16.02 5.68 -3.47
CA ILE A 45 14.62 6.09 -3.65
C ILE A 45 13.69 4.86 -3.62
N MET A 46 12.51 5.02 -3.04
CA MET A 46 11.45 4.01 -3.06
C MET A 46 11.00 3.73 -4.50
N ARG A 47 10.53 2.51 -4.74
CA ARG A 47 9.75 2.24 -5.96
C ARG A 47 8.40 2.94 -5.79
N TYR A 48 7.96 3.67 -6.81
CA TYR A 48 6.75 4.50 -6.72
C TYR A 48 6.83 5.51 -5.57
N PRO A 49 7.85 6.39 -5.58
CA PRO A 49 8.17 7.24 -4.44
C PRO A 49 7.05 8.25 -4.18
N GLY A 50 6.53 8.30 -2.95
CA GLY A 50 5.47 9.25 -2.59
C GLY A 50 4.09 8.92 -3.18
N GLU A 51 3.92 7.76 -3.82
CA GLU A 51 2.65 7.36 -4.43
C GLU A 51 1.65 6.84 -3.42
N TRP A 52 0.36 7.04 -3.71
CA TRP A 52 -0.73 6.33 -3.04
C TRP A 52 -0.86 4.91 -3.60
N LYS A 53 -0.93 3.92 -2.71
CA LYS A 53 -1.05 2.50 -3.08
C LYS A 53 -1.92 1.73 -2.10
N PHE A 54 -2.28 0.51 -2.50
CA PHE A 54 -2.78 -0.51 -1.57
C PHE A 54 -1.63 -1.05 -0.73
N PRO A 55 -1.90 -1.48 0.50
CA PRO A 55 -0.96 -2.33 1.21
C PRO A 55 -0.85 -3.68 0.50
N GLY A 56 0.36 -4.21 0.50
CA GLY A 56 0.64 -5.50 -0.11
C GLY A 56 2.10 -5.68 -0.46
N GLY A 57 2.47 -6.94 -0.60
CA GLY A 57 3.84 -7.35 -0.81
C GLY A 57 3.95 -8.79 -1.26
N SER A 58 5.18 -9.30 -1.20
CA SER A 58 5.48 -10.65 -1.71
C SER A 58 5.04 -11.69 -0.68
N ARG A 59 4.62 -12.86 -1.15
CA ARG A 59 4.37 -13.98 -0.27
C ARG A 59 5.67 -14.40 0.44
N ASP A 60 5.61 -14.49 1.76
CA ASP A 60 6.66 -15.07 2.59
C ASP A 60 6.50 -16.60 2.66
N ASP A 61 7.59 -17.33 2.89
CA ASP A 61 7.57 -18.79 3.06
C ASP A 61 6.73 -19.22 4.27
N THR A 62 6.54 -18.32 5.24
CA THR A 62 5.72 -18.53 6.44
C THR A 62 4.22 -18.25 6.21
N ASP A 63 3.85 -17.60 5.10
CA ASP A 63 2.45 -17.31 4.78
C ASP A 63 1.71 -18.59 4.33
N THR A 64 0.66 -18.96 5.07
CA THR A 64 -0.15 -20.16 4.80
C THR A 64 -1.01 -20.04 3.54
N SER A 65 -1.34 -18.83 3.11
CA SER A 65 -2.10 -18.54 1.89
C SER A 65 -1.83 -17.12 1.38
N LEU A 66 -2.36 -16.77 0.20
CA LEU A 66 -2.26 -15.40 -0.34
C LEU A 66 -3.09 -14.39 0.45
N GLU A 67 -4.21 -14.83 1.03
CA GLU A 67 -4.99 -14.05 1.99
C GLU A 67 -4.15 -13.75 3.23
N ALA A 68 -3.42 -14.74 3.75
CA ALA A 68 -2.52 -14.55 4.89
C ALA A 68 -1.43 -13.50 4.57
N THR A 69 -0.82 -13.58 3.38
CA THR A 69 0.09 -12.54 2.87
C THR A 69 -0.58 -11.17 2.86
N ALA A 70 -1.77 -11.05 2.29
CA ALA A 70 -2.47 -9.77 2.17
C ALA A 70 -2.79 -9.14 3.54
N ILE A 71 -3.20 -9.98 4.51
CA ILE A 71 -3.51 -9.57 5.88
C ILE A 71 -2.24 -9.14 6.64
N ARG A 72 -1.13 -9.88 6.49
CA ARG A 72 0.16 -9.54 7.10
C ARG A 72 0.61 -8.17 6.61
N GLU A 73 0.69 -8.00 5.29
CA GLU A 73 1.15 -6.75 4.66
C GLU A 73 0.26 -5.55 5.02
N LEU A 74 -1.07 -5.73 5.12
CA LEU A 74 -1.99 -4.71 5.62
C LEU A 74 -1.63 -4.25 7.03
N ASN A 75 -1.34 -5.18 7.95
CA ASN A 75 -1.02 -4.86 9.33
C ASN A 75 0.40 -4.29 9.51
N GLU A 76 1.36 -4.70 8.66
CA GLU A 76 2.73 -4.20 8.65
C GLU A 76 2.81 -2.78 8.11
N GLU A 77 2.17 -2.51 6.97
CA GLU A 77 2.25 -1.19 6.32
C GLU A 77 1.35 -0.16 7.01
N PHE A 78 0.11 -0.51 7.36
CA PHE A 78 -0.86 0.43 7.97
C PHE A 78 -0.84 0.29 9.48
N VAL A 79 0.30 0.59 10.09
CA VAL A 79 0.52 0.44 11.54
C VAL A 79 -0.62 1.04 12.35
N GLY A 80 -1.28 0.23 13.17
CA GLY A 80 -2.43 0.64 13.98
C GLY A 80 -3.81 0.43 13.32
N ILE A 81 -3.87 -0.19 12.14
CA ILE A 81 -5.12 -0.59 11.50
C ILE A 81 -5.89 -1.62 12.32
N ASN A 82 -5.16 -2.46 13.07
CA ASN A 82 -5.69 -3.49 13.97
C ASN A 82 -6.69 -4.43 13.27
N ALA A 83 -6.39 -4.83 12.05
CA ALA A 83 -7.26 -5.70 11.27
C ALA A 83 -7.15 -7.14 11.83
N PRO A 84 -8.23 -7.74 12.35
CA PRO A 84 -8.19 -9.01 13.07
C PRO A 84 -7.92 -10.18 12.11
N PRO A 85 -6.74 -10.81 12.12
CA PRO A 85 -6.36 -11.75 11.06
C PRO A 85 -7.29 -12.95 10.90
N GLN A 86 -7.89 -13.40 12.01
CA GLN A 86 -8.75 -14.59 12.04
C GLN A 86 -10.19 -14.35 11.58
N SER A 87 -10.62 -13.09 11.49
CA SER A 87 -12.01 -12.74 11.17
C SER A 87 -12.13 -11.77 10.00
N MET A 88 -11.03 -11.49 9.29
CA MET A 88 -11.07 -10.69 8.07
C MET A 88 -11.76 -11.48 6.96
N VAL A 89 -12.70 -10.81 6.29
CA VAL A 89 -13.33 -11.35 5.08
C VAL A 89 -12.69 -10.66 3.88
N LEU A 90 -12.04 -11.46 3.03
CA LEU A 90 -11.37 -11.02 1.81
C LEU A 90 -12.00 -11.70 0.59
N HIS A 91 -12.22 -10.91 -0.47
CA HIS A 91 -12.71 -11.40 -1.75
C HIS A 91 -11.65 -11.20 -2.82
N TRP A 92 -11.12 -12.27 -3.41
CA TRP A 92 -10.27 -12.17 -4.60
C TRP A 92 -11.06 -11.57 -5.75
N VAL A 93 -10.51 -10.55 -6.39
CA VAL A 93 -11.15 -9.88 -7.53
C VAL A 93 -10.35 -9.95 -8.82
N SER A 94 -9.02 -10.02 -8.75
CA SER A 94 -8.19 -10.17 -9.95
C SER A 94 -6.75 -10.52 -9.62
N THR A 95 -6.08 -11.15 -10.58
CA THR A 95 -4.62 -11.26 -10.60
C THR A 95 -4.06 -10.44 -11.75
N LYS A 96 -3.07 -9.59 -11.45
CA LYS A 96 -2.37 -8.79 -12.47
C LYS A 96 -0.90 -9.14 -12.49
N GLU A 97 -0.31 -9.20 -13.68
CA GLU A 97 1.12 -9.49 -13.83
C GLU A 97 1.91 -8.21 -14.09
N THR A 98 3.06 -8.07 -13.42
CA THR A 98 3.98 -6.97 -13.72
C THR A 98 4.86 -7.29 -14.92
N LEU A 99 5.43 -6.24 -15.52
CA LEU A 99 6.58 -6.37 -16.41
C LEU A 99 7.75 -7.03 -15.68
N ALA A 100 8.60 -7.71 -16.44
CA ALA A 100 9.80 -8.32 -15.90
C ALA A 100 10.83 -7.24 -15.53
N VAL A 101 11.27 -7.25 -14.28
CA VAL A 101 12.34 -6.36 -13.80
C VAL A 101 13.42 -7.26 -13.20
N LYS A 102 14.65 -7.17 -13.74
CA LYS A 102 15.79 -8.02 -13.32
C LYS A 102 15.45 -9.52 -13.30
N GLY A 103 14.70 -9.99 -14.29
CA GLY A 103 14.31 -11.40 -14.43
C GLY A 103 13.18 -11.87 -13.51
N LYS A 104 12.57 -10.98 -12.70
CA LYS A 104 11.41 -11.30 -11.86
C LYS A 104 10.13 -10.66 -12.40
N ARG A 105 9.02 -11.39 -12.36
CA ARG A 105 7.66 -10.90 -12.62
C ARG A 105 6.81 -11.18 -11.39
N PHE A 106 5.94 -10.25 -11.03
CA PHE A 106 5.04 -10.45 -9.90
C PHE A 106 3.64 -10.82 -10.41
N LYS A 107 3.04 -11.84 -9.81
CA LYS A 107 1.60 -12.12 -9.89
C LYS A 107 0.95 -11.46 -8.69
N MET A 108 0.36 -10.29 -8.91
CA MET A 108 -0.33 -9.51 -7.88
C MET A 108 -1.77 -9.98 -7.77
N HIS A 109 -2.07 -10.75 -6.73
CA HIS A 109 -3.42 -11.17 -6.37
C HIS A 109 -4.07 -10.05 -5.55
N ASN A 110 -5.16 -9.49 -6.07
CA ASN A 110 -5.84 -8.36 -5.46
C ASN A 110 -7.08 -8.88 -4.74
N PHE A 111 -7.11 -8.68 -3.43
CA PHE A 111 -8.24 -8.99 -2.58
C PHE A 111 -8.97 -7.70 -2.19
N VAL A 112 -10.28 -7.76 -2.04
CA VAL A 112 -11.10 -6.66 -1.54
C VAL A 112 -11.56 -6.99 -0.12
N ALA A 113 -11.38 -6.04 0.79
CA ALA A 113 -12.00 -6.03 2.12
C ALA A 113 -13.15 -5.03 2.11
N LEU A 114 -14.39 -5.50 2.23
CA LEU A 114 -15.57 -4.65 2.28
C LEU A 114 -15.88 -4.23 3.73
N ALA A 115 -16.12 -2.94 3.96
CA ALA A 115 -16.37 -2.42 5.30
C ALA A 115 -17.64 -2.97 5.97
N ASN A 116 -18.65 -3.41 5.22
CA ASN A 116 -19.85 -4.05 5.79
C ASN A 116 -19.60 -5.48 6.30
N GLU A 117 -18.50 -6.11 5.89
CA GLU A 117 -18.08 -7.45 6.36
C GLU A 117 -16.90 -7.36 7.33
N ASN A 118 -16.22 -6.20 7.36
CA ASN A 118 -15.04 -5.92 8.15
C ASN A 118 -15.29 -4.66 9.00
N ALA A 119 -15.96 -4.82 10.14
CA ALA A 119 -16.44 -3.69 10.96
C ALA A 119 -15.35 -2.70 11.38
N TRP A 120 -14.10 -3.14 11.50
CA TRP A 120 -12.96 -2.28 11.80
C TRP A 120 -12.70 -1.21 10.72
N LEU A 121 -13.10 -1.42 9.46
CA LEU A 121 -13.04 -0.41 8.40
C LEU A 121 -14.07 0.72 8.55
N GLN A 122 -15.10 0.52 9.36
CA GLN A 122 -16.13 1.54 9.64
C GLN A 122 -15.78 2.43 10.82
N ASP A 123 -14.67 2.15 11.51
CA ASP A 123 -14.20 2.98 12.61
C ASP A 123 -13.84 4.38 12.11
N VAL A 124 -14.57 5.38 12.62
CA VAL A 124 -14.39 6.79 12.27
C VAL A 124 -13.01 7.33 12.66
N HIS A 125 -12.34 6.69 13.63
CA HIS A 125 -11.00 7.06 14.07
C HIS A 125 -9.89 6.22 13.42
N LEU A 126 -10.21 5.35 12.45
CA LEU A 126 -9.23 4.48 11.81
C LEU A 126 -8.07 5.28 11.21
N VAL A 127 -8.37 6.30 10.41
CA VAL A 127 -7.35 7.10 9.72
C VAL A 127 -6.48 7.86 10.73
N ASP A 128 -7.10 8.52 11.71
CA ASP A 128 -6.38 9.28 12.73
C ASP A 128 -5.46 8.39 13.56
N ARG A 129 -5.94 7.20 13.95
CA ARG A 129 -5.15 6.23 14.71
C ARG A 129 -3.96 5.74 13.90
N VAL A 130 -4.16 5.33 12.65
CA VAL A 130 -3.07 4.85 11.80
C VAL A 130 -2.05 5.98 11.56
N ASN A 131 -2.51 7.18 11.19
CA ASN A 131 -1.62 8.31 10.96
C ASN A 131 -0.87 8.77 12.22
N THR A 132 -1.48 8.66 13.39
CA THR A 132 -0.81 8.90 14.68
C THR A 132 0.32 7.90 14.89
N ARG A 133 0.09 6.60 14.67
CA ARG A 133 1.13 5.57 14.80
C ARG A 133 2.25 5.72 13.78
N LEU A 134 1.91 6.07 12.53
CA LEU A 134 2.91 6.36 11.49
C LEU A 134 3.77 7.58 11.88
N ALA A 135 3.15 8.63 12.45
CA ALA A 135 3.88 9.80 12.95
C ALA A 135 4.77 9.47 14.15
N GLU A 136 4.32 8.64 15.09
CA GLU A 136 5.14 8.14 16.20
C GLU A 136 6.34 7.33 15.70
N LYS A 137 6.12 6.43 14.73
CA LYS A 137 7.19 5.64 14.09
C LYS A 137 8.23 6.55 13.41
N ARG A 138 7.78 7.54 12.63
CA ARG A 138 8.67 8.56 12.03
C ARG A 138 9.46 9.34 13.08
N ALA A 139 8.81 9.82 14.13
CA ALA A 139 9.52 10.57 15.18
C ALA A 139 10.58 9.71 15.90
N ALA A 140 10.30 8.41 16.12
CA ALA A 140 11.29 7.48 16.67
C ALA A 140 12.46 7.24 15.70
N PHE A 141 12.15 7.08 14.42
CA PHE A 141 13.13 6.94 13.36
C PHE A 141 14.02 8.18 13.20
N GLU A 142 13.44 9.39 13.19
CA GLU A 142 14.19 10.64 13.07
C GLU A 142 15.17 10.82 14.22
N ARG A 143 14.77 10.45 15.45
CA ARG A 143 15.69 10.45 16.60
C ARG A 143 16.87 9.51 16.41
N SER A 144 16.63 8.28 15.95
CA SER A 144 17.70 7.29 15.75
C SER A 144 18.62 7.62 14.57
N VAL A 145 18.13 8.33 13.55
CA VAL A 145 18.97 8.87 12.49
C VAL A 145 19.83 10.01 13.01
N ALA A 146 19.25 10.93 13.79
CA ALA A 146 19.93 12.10 14.33
C ALA A 146 21.06 11.75 15.31
N ASP A 147 20.85 10.76 16.18
CA ASP A 147 21.88 10.27 17.10
C ASP A 147 22.83 9.23 16.46
N GLY A 148 22.54 8.82 15.22
CA GLY A 148 23.35 7.91 14.42
C GLY A 148 23.17 6.43 14.75
N SER A 149 22.37 6.08 15.77
CA SER A 149 22.11 4.70 16.21
C SER A 149 21.44 3.86 15.13
N PHE A 150 20.58 4.45 14.29
CA PHE A 150 19.90 3.78 13.18
C PHE A 150 20.87 2.98 12.30
N TRP A 151 22.05 3.56 12.04
CA TRP A 151 23.00 2.99 11.11
C TRP A 151 23.72 1.75 11.65
N SER A 152 23.72 1.58 12.97
CA SER A 152 24.30 0.45 13.68
C SER A 152 23.32 -0.70 13.92
N LEU A 153 22.03 -0.48 13.65
CA LEU A 153 21.01 -1.52 13.73
C LEU A 153 21.20 -2.59 12.65
N ASP A 154 20.87 -3.83 13.01
CA ASP A 154 20.72 -4.92 12.05
C ASP A 154 19.47 -4.72 11.16
N ALA A 155 19.25 -5.63 10.21
CA ALA A 155 18.17 -5.50 9.24
C ALA A 155 16.78 -5.50 9.90
N GLU A 156 16.53 -6.45 10.81
CA GLU A 156 15.25 -6.60 11.50
C GLU A 156 14.93 -5.37 12.36
N ALA A 157 15.90 -4.88 13.13
CA ALA A 157 15.71 -3.68 13.94
C ALA A 157 15.52 -2.41 13.07
N LYS A 158 16.15 -2.35 11.89
CA LYS A 158 15.89 -1.26 10.92
C LYS A 158 14.48 -1.33 10.37
N GLU A 159 13.99 -2.50 9.98
CA GLU A 159 12.62 -2.72 9.48
C GLU A 159 11.58 -2.28 10.51
N ALA A 160 11.80 -2.64 11.78
CA ALA A 160 10.90 -2.28 12.87
C ALA A 160 10.67 -0.77 13.01
N ILE A 161 11.68 0.07 12.71
CA ILE A 161 11.58 1.52 12.92
C ILE A 161 11.54 2.34 11.63
N SER A 162 11.99 1.82 10.49
CA SER A 162 12.00 2.57 9.23
C SER A 162 10.58 2.83 8.72
N PRO A 163 10.21 4.09 8.45
CA PRO A 163 8.92 4.39 7.86
C PRO A 163 8.91 4.01 6.38
N GLU A 164 7.88 3.28 5.96
CA GLU A 164 7.59 3.00 4.54
C GLU A 164 6.33 3.72 4.05
N VAL A 165 5.38 3.96 4.94
CA VAL A 165 4.13 4.67 4.69
C VAL A 165 4.14 6.01 5.42
N HIS A 166 3.91 7.08 4.65
CA HIS A 166 3.79 8.45 5.14
C HIS A 166 2.43 8.70 5.80
N ALA A 167 1.35 8.36 5.11
CA ALA A 167 0.00 8.59 5.61
C ALA A 167 -0.99 7.61 4.98
N VAL A 168 -2.13 7.40 5.62
CA VAL A 168 -3.29 6.74 5.03
C VAL A 168 -4.47 7.70 4.92
N GLN A 169 -5.31 7.50 3.90
CA GLN A 169 -6.49 8.32 3.69
C GLN A 169 -7.55 7.58 2.85
N TRP A 170 -8.82 7.85 3.15
CA TRP A 170 -9.95 7.45 2.30
C TRP A 170 -10.09 8.42 1.12
N PHE A 171 -10.24 7.87 -0.08
CA PHE A 171 -10.50 8.63 -1.30
C PHE A 171 -11.74 8.12 -2.00
N PRO A 172 -12.58 9.00 -2.58
CA PRO A 172 -13.50 8.58 -3.62
C PRO A 172 -12.75 7.83 -4.72
N ILE A 173 -13.23 6.65 -5.13
CA ILE A 173 -12.47 5.76 -6.02
C ILE A 173 -12.10 6.43 -7.35
N HIS A 174 -12.95 7.33 -7.86
CA HIS A 174 -12.71 8.07 -9.09
C HIS A 174 -11.57 9.10 -8.95
N GLU A 175 -11.42 9.72 -7.78
CA GLU A 175 -10.30 10.61 -7.48
C GLU A 175 -9.00 9.81 -7.36
N ALA A 176 -9.04 8.63 -6.71
CA ALA A 176 -7.90 7.73 -6.66
C ALA A 176 -7.43 7.28 -8.06
N ILE A 177 -8.36 6.88 -8.93
CA ILE A 177 -8.06 6.56 -10.35
C ILE A 177 -7.45 7.76 -11.06
N ALA A 178 -8.03 8.96 -10.89
CA ALA A 178 -7.52 10.18 -11.49
C ALA A 178 -6.09 10.49 -11.03
N MET A 179 -5.80 10.35 -9.73
CA MET A 179 -4.45 10.54 -9.20
C MET A 179 -3.46 9.56 -9.83
N MET A 180 -3.81 8.28 -9.96
CA MET A 180 -2.90 7.24 -10.48
C MET A 180 -2.79 7.22 -12.02
N THR A 181 -3.55 8.06 -12.73
CA THR A 181 -3.52 8.15 -14.19
C THR A 181 -2.18 8.74 -14.69
N PRO A 182 -1.42 8.02 -15.55
CA PRO A 182 -0.15 8.52 -16.06
C PRO A 182 -0.26 9.87 -16.80
N GLY A 183 0.69 10.77 -16.53
CA GLY A 183 0.78 12.09 -17.18
C GLY A 183 -0.26 13.12 -16.71
N ARG A 184 -1.18 12.77 -15.80
CA ARG A 184 -2.23 13.68 -15.35
C ARG A 184 -1.78 14.67 -14.28
N LEU A 185 -0.93 14.23 -13.34
CA LEU A 185 -0.41 15.05 -12.25
C LEU A 185 1.12 14.92 -12.21
N ALA A 186 1.81 16.05 -12.01
CA ALA A 186 3.24 16.05 -11.75
C ALA A 186 3.56 15.46 -10.36
N HIS A 187 2.77 15.82 -9.36
CA HIS A 187 2.84 15.29 -7.99
C HIS A 187 1.42 15.02 -7.46
N VAL A 188 1.26 14.02 -6.59
CA VAL A 188 -0.05 13.68 -5.99
C VAL A 188 -0.44 14.63 -4.86
N ASN A 189 0.53 15.27 -4.21
CA ASN A 189 0.33 16.31 -3.20
C ASN A 189 1.64 17.08 -2.90
N ALA A 190 1.56 18.05 -2.00
CA ALA A 190 2.69 18.88 -1.59
C ALA A 190 3.80 18.11 -0.84
N PHE A 191 3.47 16.97 -0.21
CA PHE A 191 4.51 16.12 0.42
C PHE A 191 5.42 15.52 -0.64
N GLN A 192 4.85 14.87 -1.66
CA GLN A 192 5.64 14.27 -2.74
C GLN A 192 6.49 15.32 -3.48
N GLU A 193 5.93 16.50 -3.75
CA GLU A 193 6.66 17.61 -4.37
C GLU A 193 7.91 18.04 -3.57
N ARG A 194 7.75 18.26 -2.25
CA ARG A 194 8.88 18.66 -1.39
C ARG A 194 9.95 17.59 -1.31
N GLU A 195 9.56 16.33 -1.15
CA GLU A 195 10.50 15.21 -1.06
C GLU A 195 11.21 14.96 -2.41
N PHE A 196 10.52 15.15 -3.54
CA PHE A 196 11.13 15.05 -4.86
C PHE A 196 12.20 16.12 -5.05
N ALA A 197 11.91 17.37 -4.65
CA ALA A 197 12.88 18.45 -4.66
C ALA A 197 14.07 18.14 -3.73
N GLN A 198 13.80 17.61 -2.52
CA GLN A 198 14.83 17.27 -1.54
C GLN A 198 15.78 16.18 -2.01
N TYR A 199 15.27 15.13 -2.66
CA TYR A 199 16.07 13.97 -3.07
C TYR A 199 16.41 13.93 -4.57
N GLY A 200 16.08 14.99 -5.32
CA GLY A 200 16.39 15.08 -6.75
C GLY A 200 15.63 14.08 -7.63
N VAL A 201 14.38 13.75 -7.27
CA VAL A 201 13.52 12.87 -8.09
C VAL A 201 12.93 13.71 -9.23
N ALA A 202 13.32 13.41 -10.46
CA ALA A 202 12.97 14.23 -11.63
C ALA A 202 11.52 14.06 -12.12
N SER A 203 10.95 12.87 -11.95
CA SER A 203 9.59 12.58 -12.42
C SER A 203 8.92 11.50 -11.60
N ARG A 204 7.60 11.58 -11.56
CA ARG A 204 6.72 10.60 -10.94
C ARG A 204 6.71 9.28 -11.71
N ASP A 205 6.61 8.17 -10.99
CA ASP A 205 6.30 6.84 -11.52
C ASP A 205 4.92 6.42 -11.00
N PRO A 206 3.83 6.62 -11.77
CA PRO A 206 2.47 6.36 -11.30
C PRO A 206 2.19 4.86 -11.12
N MET A 207 1.38 4.52 -10.11
CA MET A 207 0.92 3.16 -9.80
C MET A 207 -0.10 2.61 -10.82
N PHE A 208 0.32 2.39 -12.07
CA PHE A 208 -0.57 1.99 -13.16
C PHE A 208 -1.33 0.68 -12.89
N GLN A 209 -0.70 -0.32 -12.27
CA GLN A 209 -1.38 -1.58 -11.95
C GLN A 209 -2.46 -1.39 -10.88
N SER A 210 -2.21 -0.56 -9.86
CA SER A 210 -3.22 -0.20 -8.86
C SER A 210 -4.37 0.58 -9.50
N MET A 211 -4.08 1.52 -10.41
CA MET A 211 -5.12 2.21 -11.19
C MET A 211 -6.00 1.22 -11.95
N LYS A 212 -5.41 0.24 -12.65
CA LYS A 212 -6.14 -0.81 -13.37
C LYS A 212 -6.92 -1.74 -12.44
N THR A 213 -6.52 -1.88 -11.19
CA THR A 213 -7.30 -2.61 -10.17
C THR A 213 -8.49 -1.78 -9.73
N LEU A 214 -8.29 -0.48 -9.48
CA LEU A 214 -9.37 0.44 -9.12
C LEU A 214 -10.42 0.57 -10.23
N GLU A 215 -10.01 0.70 -11.49
CA GLU A 215 -10.94 0.73 -12.63
C GLU A 215 -11.80 -0.54 -12.70
N HIS A 216 -11.21 -1.70 -12.44
CA HIS A 216 -11.94 -2.96 -12.39
C HIS A 216 -12.92 -2.98 -11.22
N VAL A 217 -12.44 -2.69 -10.01
CA VAL A 217 -13.26 -2.68 -8.78
C VAL A 217 -14.39 -1.65 -8.86
N ALA A 218 -14.15 -0.48 -9.46
CA ALA A 218 -15.15 0.57 -9.63
C ALA A 218 -16.32 0.15 -10.53
N ALA A 219 -16.11 -0.83 -11.42
CA ALA A 219 -17.14 -1.37 -12.29
C ALA A 219 -17.97 -2.48 -11.61
N LEU A 220 -17.56 -2.97 -10.43
CA LEU A 220 -18.24 -4.03 -9.71
C LEU A 220 -19.19 -3.47 -8.65
N SER A 221 -20.38 -4.05 -8.59
CA SER A 221 -21.30 -3.93 -7.46
C SER A 221 -20.81 -4.72 -6.25
N ARG A 222 -21.35 -4.41 -5.07
CA ARG A 222 -21.08 -5.18 -3.84
C ARG A 222 -21.35 -6.67 -4.02
N GLN A 223 -22.48 -7.02 -4.64
CA GLN A 223 -22.88 -8.40 -4.85
C GLN A 223 -21.90 -9.13 -5.78
N GLU A 224 -21.43 -8.46 -6.84
CA GLU A 224 -20.44 -9.05 -7.73
C GLU A 224 -19.12 -9.32 -7.00
N ILE A 225 -18.64 -8.38 -6.18
CA ILE A 225 -17.43 -8.57 -5.35
C ILE A 225 -17.59 -9.80 -4.45
N GLN A 226 -18.71 -9.92 -3.74
CA GLN A 226 -18.98 -11.05 -2.84
C GLN A 226 -19.11 -12.40 -3.56
N GLN A 227 -19.42 -12.39 -4.85
CA GLN A 227 -19.68 -13.59 -5.64
C GLN A 227 -18.50 -14.03 -6.52
N VAL A 228 -17.42 -13.23 -6.64
CA VAL A 228 -16.30 -13.55 -7.55
C VAL A 228 -15.72 -14.94 -7.28
N HIS A 229 -15.66 -15.37 -6.02
CA HIS A 229 -15.18 -16.70 -5.64
C HIS A 229 -16.08 -17.87 -6.05
N SER A 230 -17.34 -17.63 -6.37
CA SER A 230 -18.29 -18.70 -6.72
C SER A 230 -18.32 -19.05 -8.22
N LYS A 231 -17.43 -18.46 -9.03
CA LYS A 231 -17.36 -18.65 -10.49
C LYS A 231 -16.06 -19.29 -11.01
N VAL A 232 -15.20 -19.79 -10.12
CA VAL A 232 -13.97 -20.52 -10.48
C VAL A 232 -14.03 -21.94 -9.99
#